data_AF-A0A7Y0BM56-F1
#
_entry.id   AF-A0A7Y0BM56-F1
#
_cell.length_a   1.000
_cell.length_b   1.000
_cell.length_c   1.000
_cell.angle_alpha   90.00
_cell.angle_beta   90.00
_cell.angle_gamma   90.00
#
_symmetry.space_group_name_H-M   'P 1'
#
loop_
_entity.id
_entity.type
_entity.pdbx_description
1 polymer ?
#
loop_
_entity_poly.entity_id
_entity_poly.type
_entity_poly.pdbx_seq_one_letter_code
_entity_poly.pdbx_strand_id
1 'polypeptide(L)'
;MKSLVSVLALAAASLAVPAAAQTAQNAPATPQPAPAASAPASAADWVKSAEKDLYDATVRSGRNEWIYETYITDDTEALAAESNASFNSLQVLQAKQAADYAKAGGISPELARKLTIMRTQITSPAPTTPGAAEEFATLQARIQGMYGKGKGTLKGQPINGSDIEAAMGENRNPDELKEMWLSWHDNVGKPMKADYVKMMEISNAGAAELGFADTGALWRSNYDMSPEAFAALTEKIWNEVKPLYQQLHCYTRTKLNEKYGDAVQAKTGPIRADLLGNMWAQEWGNIYDIVAPAGAGDIGYDVGALLQAKGYDPLKMVKAGENFYSSLGFAPLPDTFWKRSQFVKPQDREVVCHASAWDIDNKDDLRIKMCIKVNGDDFTTIHHELGHNYYQRAYNKQDTLYLNGANDGFHEAIGDFIALSITPEYLVQIGLLDRDKVPPAAKDTGLLLRQAMDKVAFLPFGLLIDRWRWGVMDGSIKPANYESAWNDMRLKYQGIVPPADRPADAFDPGAKFHIPANVPYTRYFLARVLQFQFFEAACKQAGWKGPLHRCSFYGNKEVGKKLDAMLSMGASKPWPDALEVFTGSREMSGKAMIRYFAPLQKWLAAQNKGKDCGW
;
A
#
# COMPACT_ATOMS: atom_id res chain seq x y z
N MET A 1 45.45 11.11 48.13
CA MET A 1 45.93 12.50 47.88
C MET A 1 44.75 13.23 47.26
N LYS A 2 43.97 13.98 48.05
CA LYS A 2 44.11 15.44 48.28
C LYS A 2 43.97 16.22 46.96
N SER A 3 43.05 17.16 46.74
CA SER A 3 42.03 17.86 47.55
C SER A 3 41.05 18.54 46.55
N LEU A 4 39.73 18.64 46.74
CA LEU A 4 38.96 19.45 47.69
C LEU A 4 39.22 20.97 47.59
N VAL A 5 38.17 21.75 47.26
CA VAL A 5 37.59 22.93 47.97
C VAL A 5 36.29 23.28 47.20
N SER A 6 35.07 23.00 47.69
CA SER A 6 34.27 23.65 48.77
C SER A 6 33.65 25.00 48.37
N VAL A 7 32.45 25.43 48.75
CA VAL A 7 31.22 24.93 49.44
C VAL A 7 30.40 26.22 49.72
N LEU A 8 29.07 26.19 49.66
CA LEU A 8 28.16 26.72 50.72
C LEU A 8 26.69 26.69 50.27
N ALA A 9 25.94 25.81 50.93
CA ALA A 9 24.51 25.91 51.15
C ALA A 9 24.25 26.63 52.49
N LEU A 10 23.09 27.24 52.68
CA LEU A 10 22.25 26.95 53.86
C LEU A 10 20.86 27.60 53.75
N ALA A 11 19.85 26.82 54.12
CA ALA A 11 18.47 27.21 54.32
C ALA A 11 18.24 27.78 55.73
N ALA A 12 17.24 28.66 55.90
CA ALA A 12 16.46 28.78 57.14
C ALA A 12 15.15 29.55 56.88
N ALA A 13 14.04 28.91 57.22
CA ALA A 13 12.71 29.50 57.33
C ALA A 13 12.48 30.05 58.74
N SER A 14 11.77 31.17 58.89
CA SER A 14 10.91 31.44 60.04
C SER A 14 9.86 32.53 59.72
N LEU A 15 8.67 32.29 60.24
CA LEU A 15 7.39 33.00 60.03
C LEU A 15 7.25 34.20 60.97
N ALA A 16 6.67 35.31 60.48
CA ALA A 16 5.72 36.15 61.21
C ALA A 16 4.96 37.09 60.24
N VAL A 17 3.64 37.14 60.39
CA VAL A 17 2.60 37.87 59.63
C VAL A 17 1.96 38.90 60.61
N PRO A 18 1.09 39.87 60.26
CA PRO A 18 0.87 40.69 59.04
C PRO A 18 0.98 42.22 59.30
N ALA A 19 1.06 43.03 58.24
CA ALA A 19 0.48 44.37 58.25
C ALA A 19 -0.21 44.63 56.91
N ALA A 20 -1.53 44.69 56.94
CA ALA A 20 -2.37 45.09 55.82
C ALA A 20 -2.33 46.62 55.66
N ALA A 21 -2.12 47.11 54.44
CA ALA A 21 -3.02 48.05 53.76
C ALA A 21 -2.39 48.62 52.47
N GLN A 22 -3.10 48.40 51.36
CA GLN A 22 -3.29 49.32 50.23
C GLN A 22 -2.07 49.80 49.44
N THR A 23 -1.77 49.09 48.36
CA THR A 23 -1.64 49.67 47.01
C THR A 23 -1.93 48.59 45.98
N ALA A 24 -3.19 48.48 45.56
CA ALA A 24 -3.58 47.75 44.38
C ALA A 24 -3.57 48.73 43.20
N GLN A 25 -2.72 48.52 42.21
CA GLN A 25 -2.99 48.73 40.77
C GLN A 25 -1.75 48.38 39.94
N ASN A 26 -2.00 47.63 38.85
CA ASN A 26 -1.08 47.18 37.79
C ASN A 26 -0.43 45.80 37.99
N ALA A 27 -1.28 44.76 37.98
CA ALA A 27 -0.88 43.44 37.51
C ALA A 27 -1.09 43.35 35.98
N PRO A 28 -0.21 42.67 35.21
CA PRO A 28 -0.40 42.47 33.77
C PRO A 28 -1.66 41.64 33.51
N ALA A 29 -2.48 42.12 32.58
CA ALA A 29 -3.72 41.46 32.20
C ALA A 29 -3.44 40.03 31.70
N THR A 30 -4.13 39.06 32.29
CA THR A 30 -4.29 37.73 31.72
C THR A 30 -4.85 37.85 30.29
N PRO A 31 -4.28 37.14 29.29
CA PRO A 31 -4.84 37.15 27.95
C PRO A 31 -6.28 36.63 28.02
N GLN A 32 -7.24 37.47 27.62
CA GLN A 32 -8.63 37.03 27.46
C GLN A 32 -8.65 35.88 26.45
N PRO A 33 -9.39 34.78 26.72
CA PRO A 33 -9.66 33.79 25.70
C PRO A 33 -10.33 34.50 24.51
N ALA A 34 -9.83 34.24 23.30
CA ALA A 34 -10.47 34.69 22.08
C ALA A 34 -11.96 34.32 22.12
N PRO A 35 -12.88 35.19 21.66
CA PRO A 35 -14.29 34.85 21.61
C PRO A 35 -14.45 33.53 20.86
N ALA A 36 -15.14 32.58 21.47
CA ALA A 36 -15.48 31.32 20.84
C ALA A 36 -16.12 31.63 19.49
N ALA A 37 -15.53 31.11 18.40
CA ALA A 37 -16.10 31.27 17.07
C ALA A 37 -17.58 30.85 17.14
N SER A 38 -18.48 31.71 16.64
CA SER A 38 -19.90 31.40 16.56
C SER A 38 -20.09 30.05 15.87
N ALA A 39 -20.95 29.19 16.41
CA ALA A 39 -21.27 27.91 15.78
C ALA A 39 -21.63 28.11 14.29
N PRO A 40 -21.15 27.25 13.38
CA PRO A 40 -21.37 27.42 11.94
C PRO A 40 -22.86 27.45 11.62
N ALA A 41 -23.26 28.35 10.71
CA ALA A 41 -24.67 28.59 10.37
C ALA A 41 -25.32 27.42 9.60
N SER A 42 -24.51 26.57 8.96
CA SER A 42 -24.94 25.38 8.23
C SER A 42 -23.86 24.29 8.20
N ALA A 43 -24.24 23.06 7.84
CA ALA A 43 -23.29 21.96 7.61
C ALA A 43 -22.26 22.29 6.52
N ALA A 44 -22.65 23.06 5.50
CA ALA A 44 -21.75 23.49 4.43
C ALA A 44 -20.70 24.50 4.94
N ASP A 45 -21.11 25.45 5.79
CA ASP A 45 -20.18 26.41 6.40
C ASP A 45 -19.20 25.71 7.35
N TRP A 46 -19.68 24.71 8.09
CA TRP A 46 -18.83 23.87 8.91
C TRP A 46 -17.79 23.10 8.07
N VAL A 47 -18.22 22.41 7.00
CA VAL A 47 -17.30 21.67 6.12
C VAL A 47 -16.22 22.57 5.57
N LYS A 48 -16.56 23.80 5.14
CA LYS A 48 -15.58 24.77 4.65
C LYS A 48 -14.53 25.15 5.70
N SER A 49 -14.94 25.33 6.95
CA SER A 49 -14.00 25.57 8.06
C SER A 49 -13.14 24.33 8.33
N ALA A 50 -13.77 23.16 8.38
CA ALA A 50 -13.09 21.89 8.64
C ALA A 50 -12.04 21.57 7.56
N GLU A 51 -12.33 21.85 6.28
CA GLU A 51 -11.37 21.72 5.17
C GLU A 51 -10.16 22.63 5.32
N LYS A 52 -10.35 23.84 5.87
CA LYS A 52 -9.24 24.75 6.16
C LYS A 52 -8.37 24.20 7.29
N ASP A 53 -8.99 23.76 8.38
CA ASP A 53 -8.27 23.21 9.54
C ASP A 53 -7.49 21.94 9.16
N LEU A 54 -8.11 21.05 8.36
CA LEU A 54 -7.43 19.86 7.82
C LEU A 54 -6.25 20.24 6.95
N TYR A 55 -6.41 21.20 6.03
CA TYR A 55 -5.32 21.63 5.16
C TYR A 55 -4.13 22.12 5.98
N ASP A 56 -4.38 23.02 6.94
CA ASP A 56 -3.32 23.60 7.79
C ASP A 56 -2.65 22.51 8.65
N ALA A 57 -3.41 21.52 9.12
CA ALA A 57 -2.90 20.39 9.91
C ALA A 57 -2.10 19.38 9.06
N THR A 58 -2.54 19.08 7.84
CA THR A 58 -1.83 18.20 6.89
C THR A 58 -0.48 18.77 6.52
N VAL A 59 -0.36 20.08 6.23
CA VAL A 59 0.94 20.69 5.92
C VAL A 59 1.90 20.62 7.12
N ARG A 60 1.39 20.80 8.34
CA ARG A 60 2.20 20.69 9.56
C ARG A 60 2.69 19.26 9.79
N SER A 61 1.77 18.28 9.73
CA SER A 61 2.09 16.86 9.88
C SER A 61 3.06 16.39 8.80
N GLY A 62 2.81 16.70 7.52
CA GLY A 62 3.69 16.32 6.42
C GLY A 62 5.12 16.84 6.57
N ARG A 63 5.30 18.06 7.08
CA ARG A 63 6.64 18.62 7.37
C ARG A 63 7.35 17.88 8.50
N ASN A 64 6.65 17.61 9.60
CA ASN A 64 7.24 16.91 10.75
C ASN A 64 7.58 15.45 10.38
N GLU A 65 6.67 14.77 9.69
CA GLU A 65 6.86 13.40 9.25
C GLU A 65 8.02 13.29 8.25
N TRP A 66 8.10 14.22 7.29
CA TRP A 66 9.25 14.26 6.38
C TRP A 66 10.58 14.39 7.12
N ILE A 67 10.65 15.30 8.10
CA ILE A 67 11.86 15.49 8.90
C ILE A 67 12.21 14.19 9.63
N TYR A 68 11.24 13.59 10.31
CA TYR A 68 11.44 12.31 11.00
C TYR A 68 11.92 11.20 10.06
N GLU A 69 11.21 10.95 8.96
CA GLU A 69 11.56 9.86 8.03
C GLU A 69 12.90 10.07 7.33
N THR A 70 13.42 11.30 7.26
CA THR A 70 14.71 11.64 6.67
C THR A 70 15.82 11.98 7.68
N TYR A 71 15.50 12.08 8.97
CA TYR A 71 16.42 12.38 10.08
C TYR A 71 15.90 11.71 11.36
N ILE A 72 16.02 10.39 11.47
CA ILE A 72 15.47 9.65 12.63
C ILE A 72 16.31 9.94 13.88
N THR A 73 15.73 10.65 14.85
CA THR A 73 16.27 10.92 16.19
C THR A 73 15.13 10.96 17.21
N ASP A 74 15.45 10.90 18.51
CA ASP A 74 14.44 11.00 19.58
C ASP A 74 13.61 12.30 19.47
N ASP A 75 14.24 13.42 19.11
CA ASP A 75 13.57 14.72 18.95
C ASP A 75 12.63 14.75 17.74
N THR A 76 13.06 14.19 16.59
CA THR A 76 12.22 14.20 15.39
C THR A 76 11.08 13.20 15.51
N GLU A 77 11.30 12.07 16.18
CA GLU A 77 10.25 11.11 16.55
C GLU A 77 9.20 11.80 17.44
N ALA A 78 9.62 12.53 18.48
CA ALA A 78 8.70 13.25 19.36
C ALA A 78 7.87 14.31 18.61
N LEU A 79 8.49 15.08 17.70
CA LEU A 79 7.80 16.08 16.88
C LEU A 79 6.79 15.46 15.91
N ALA A 80 7.14 14.34 15.28
CA ALA A 80 6.23 13.59 14.42
C ALA A 80 5.08 13.01 15.22
N ALA A 81 5.35 12.38 16.36
CA ALA A 81 4.34 11.83 17.26
C ALA A 81 3.34 12.88 17.75
N GLU A 82 3.82 14.05 18.22
CA GLU A 82 2.95 15.16 18.65
C GLU A 82 2.05 15.67 17.53
N SER A 83 2.62 15.87 16.33
CA SER A 83 1.86 16.35 15.18
C SER A 83 0.85 15.31 14.69
N ASN A 84 1.21 14.04 14.68
CA ASN A 84 0.32 12.94 14.30
C ASN A 84 -0.81 12.78 15.32
N ALA A 85 -0.51 12.89 16.62
CA ALA A 85 -1.54 12.89 17.66
C ALA A 85 -2.53 14.05 17.47
N SER A 86 -2.04 15.25 17.19
CA SER A 86 -2.87 16.44 16.95
C SER A 86 -3.73 16.28 15.69
N PHE A 87 -3.13 15.81 14.60
CA PHE A 87 -3.81 15.58 13.32
C PHE A 87 -4.89 14.50 13.42
N ASN A 88 -4.58 13.36 14.06
CA ASN A 88 -5.54 12.29 14.29
C ASN A 88 -6.70 12.75 15.19
N SER A 89 -6.41 13.53 16.24
CA SER A 89 -7.46 14.09 17.10
C SER A 89 -8.42 14.99 16.32
N LEU A 90 -7.88 15.84 15.43
CA LEU A 90 -8.69 16.69 14.55
C LEU A 90 -9.57 15.86 13.62
N GLN A 91 -8.99 14.86 12.94
CA GLN A 91 -9.73 13.97 12.05
C GLN A 91 -10.88 13.25 12.78
N VAL A 92 -10.61 12.69 13.96
CA VAL A 92 -11.63 12.01 14.77
C VAL A 92 -12.76 12.96 15.17
N LEU A 93 -12.42 14.17 15.63
CA LEU A 93 -13.42 15.19 15.99
C LEU A 93 -14.31 15.54 14.79
N GLN A 94 -13.70 15.80 13.64
CA GLN A 94 -14.42 16.17 12.45
C GLN A 94 -15.22 15.01 11.85
N ALA A 95 -14.72 13.79 11.90
CA ALA A 95 -15.45 12.60 11.46
C ALA A 95 -16.73 12.37 12.29
N LYS A 96 -16.67 12.61 13.61
CA LYS A 96 -17.85 12.53 14.50
C LYS A 96 -18.87 13.61 14.14
N GLN A 97 -18.43 14.85 13.98
CA GLN A 97 -19.31 15.94 13.54
C GLN A 97 -19.90 15.66 12.14
N ALA A 98 -19.10 15.10 11.23
CA ALA A 98 -19.57 14.70 9.90
C ALA A 98 -20.64 13.60 9.98
N ALA A 99 -20.50 12.65 10.92
CA ALA A 99 -21.50 11.61 11.15
C ALA A 99 -22.84 12.18 11.65
N ASP A 100 -22.81 13.23 12.48
CA ASP A 100 -24.02 13.90 12.92
C ASP A 100 -24.69 14.71 11.80
N TYR A 101 -23.90 15.43 11.00
CA TYR A 101 -24.42 16.12 9.82
C TYR A 101 -24.95 15.16 8.75
N ALA A 102 -24.34 13.98 8.60
CA ALA A 102 -24.80 12.97 7.63
C ALA A 102 -26.17 12.37 7.98
N LYS A 103 -26.59 12.46 9.26
CA LYS A 103 -27.95 12.07 9.70
C LYS A 103 -28.99 13.15 9.37
N ALA A 104 -28.57 14.39 9.11
CA ALA A 104 -29.49 15.47 8.75
C ALA A 104 -30.01 15.26 7.32
N GLY A 105 -31.34 15.30 7.15
CA GLY A 105 -31.97 15.24 5.83
C GLY A 105 -31.70 16.51 5.01
N GLY A 106 -31.80 16.40 3.68
CA GLY A 106 -31.75 17.56 2.78
C GLY A 106 -30.35 18.07 2.42
N ILE A 107 -29.29 17.27 2.62
CA ILE A 107 -27.93 17.61 2.16
C ILE A 107 -27.75 17.34 0.66
N SER A 108 -26.95 18.17 -0.02
CA SER A 108 -26.64 17.96 -1.44
C SER A 108 -25.71 16.76 -1.63
N PRO A 109 -25.67 16.13 -2.82
CA PRO A 109 -24.75 15.03 -3.13
C PRO A 109 -23.27 15.39 -2.90
N GLU A 110 -22.88 16.62 -3.22
CA GLU A 110 -21.50 17.13 -3.03
C GLU A 110 -21.13 17.19 -1.55
N LEU A 111 -22.05 17.72 -0.73
CA LEU A 111 -21.86 17.77 0.72
C LEU A 111 -21.84 16.36 1.33
N ALA A 112 -22.76 15.48 0.91
CA ALA A 112 -22.79 14.09 1.35
C ALA A 112 -21.49 13.33 1.05
N ARG A 113 -20.87 13.61 -0.10
CA ARG A 113 -19.55 13.07 -0.46
C ARG A 113 -18.47 13.55 0.51
N LYS A 114 -18.36 14.86 0.77
CA LYS A 114 -17.38 15.41 1.72
C LYS A 114 -17.55 14.84 3.13
N LEU A 115 -18.79 14.75 3.61
CA LEU A 115 -19.12 14.13 4.90
C LEU A 115 -18.77 12.64 4.95
N THR A 116 -18.91 11.93 3.84
CA THR A 116 -18.48 10.53 3.75
C THR A 116 -16.95 10.41 3.80
N ILE A 117 -16.23 11.22 3.01
CA ILE A 117 -14.76 11.24 3.00
C ILE A 117 -14.20 11.53 4.39
N MET A 118 -14.71 12.54 5.10
CA MET A 118 -14.27 12.84 6.47
C MET A 118 -14.42 11.66 7.43
N ARG A 119 -15.45 10.82 7.24
CA ARG A 119 -15.67 9.63 8.06
C ARG A 119 -14.82 8.43 7.63
N THR A 120 -14.57 8.26 6.34
CA THR A 120 -13.85 7.10 5.80
C THR A 120 -12.33 7.28 5.75
N GLN A 121 -11.82 8.50 5.97
CA GLN A 121 -10.37 8.76 6.11
C GLN A 121 -9.76 8.08 7.35
N ILE A 122 -10.58 7.69 8.34
CA ILE A 122 -10.12 7.01 9.55
C ILE A 122 -10.17 5.50 9.34
N THR A 123 -9.01 4.88 9.09
CA THR A 123 -8.92 3.42 8.91
C THR A 123 -9.09 2.65 10.22
N SER A 124 -8.75 3.26 11.35
CA SER A 124 -8.76 2.64 12.68
C SER A 124 -9.57 3.48 13.66
N PRO A 125 -10.91 3.53 13.54
CA PRO A 125 -11.73 4.39 14.39
C PRO A 125 -11.80 3.87 15.82
N ALA A 126 -11.39 4.67 16.80
CA ALA A 126 -11.65 4.40 18.21
C ALA A 126 -12.91 5.16 18.68
N PRO A 127 -13.76 4.55 19.53
CA PRO A 127 -14.96 5.18 20.04
C PRO A 127 -14.63 6.32 21.03
N THR A 128 -15.61 7.19 21.31
CA THR A 128 -15.53 8.27 22.31
C THR A 128 -15.41 7.77 23.75
N THR A 129 -15.66 6.48 24.00
CA THR A 129 -15.56 5.87 25.33
C THR A 129 -14.20 6.22 25.97
N PRO A 130 -14.17 6.79 27.20
CA PRO A 130 -12.93 7.16 27.86
C PRO A 130 -11.95 5.98 27.94
N GLY A 131 -10.69 6.18 27.53
CA GLY A 131 -9.64 5.16 27.54
C GLY A 131 -9.59 4.25 26.32
N ALA A 132 -10.62 4.25 25.45
CA ALA A 132 -10.68 3.32 24.32
C ALA A 132 -9.64 3.63 23.24
N ALA A 133 -9.36 4.92 22.98
CA ALA A 133 -8.33 5.33 22.03
C ALA A 133 -6.92 4.97 22.53
N GLU A 134 -6.67 5.17 23.83
CA GLU A 134 -5.42 4.82 24.49
C GLU A 134 -5.20 3.31 24.51
N GLU A 135 -6.25 2.53 24.80
CA GLU A 135 -6.21 1.07 24.75
C GLU A 135 -5.94 0.58 23.32
N PHE A 136 -6.65 1.11 22.32
CA PHE A 136 -6.41 0.78 20.90
C PHE A 136 -4.97 1.07 20.49
N ALA A 137 -4.47 2.28 20.77
CA ALA A 137 -3.12 2.68 20.42
C ALA A 137 -2.06 1.80 21.10
N THR A 138 -2.28 1.45 22.38
CA THR A 138 -1.39 0.55 23.13
C THR A 138 -1.35 -0.85 22.51
N LEU A 139 -2.52 -1.41 22.15
CA LEU A 139 -2.63 -2.70 21.49
C LEU A 139 -1.95 -2.69 20.12
N GLN A 140 -2.25 -1.68 19.30
CA GLN A 140 -1.69 -1.54 17.96
C GLN A 140 -0.16 -1.42 18.00
N ALA A 141 0.38 -0.57 18.87
CA ALA A 141 1.82 -0.42 19.05
C ALA A 141 2.47 -1.73 19.52
N ARG A 142 1.82 -2.46 20.43
CA ARG A 142 2.31 -3.75 20.92
C ARG A 142 2.37 -4.80 19.80
N ILE A 143 1.30 -5.01 19.04
CA ILE A 143 1.28 -6.03 17.98
C ILE A 143 2.18 -5.67 16.79
N GLN A 144 2.28 -4.39 16.42
CA GLN A 144 3.25 -3.94 15.42
C GLN A 144 4.69 -4.13 15.92
N GLY A 145 4.94 -3.85 17.20
CA GLY A 145 6.23 -4.12 17.85
C GLY A 145 6.59 -5.60 17.87
N MET A 146 5.61 -6.49 18.11
CA MET A 146 5.79 -7.94 18.00
C MET A 146 6.19 -8.33 16.57
N TYR A 147 5.53 -7.77 15.56
CA TYR A 147 5.85 -8.01 14.16
C TYR A 147 7.26 -7.53 13.79
N GLY A 148 7.58 -6.26 14.07
CA GLY A 148 8.85 -5.65 13.68
C GLY A 148 10.07 -6.24 14.38
N LYS A 149 9.92 -6.74 15.61
CA LYS A 149 10.99 -7.43 16.36
C LYS A 149 10.97 -8.94 16.17
N GLY A 150 10.00 -9.46 15.41
CA GLY A 150 9.77 -10.87 15.19
C GLY A 150 10.97 -11.58 14.56
N LYS A 151 11.17 -12.84 14.95
CA LYS A 151 12.21 -13.71 14.40
C LYS A 151 11.63 -15.08 14.07
N GLY A 152 11.88 -15.55 12.86
CA GLY A 152 11.75 -16.97 12.53
C GLY A 152 13.07 -17.70 12.78
N THR A 153 13.18 -18.92 12.27
CA THR A 153 14.39 -19.73 12.36
C THR A 153 14.81 -20.26 11.00
N LEU A 154 16.11 -20.32 10.77
CA LEU A 154 16.74 -20.98 9.62
C LEU A 154 17.88 -21.84 10.14
N LYS A 155 17.82 -23.15 9.92
CA LYS A 155 18.81 -24.12 10.44
C LYS A 155 18.91 -24.06 11.97
N GLY A 156 17.77 -23.85 12.63
CA GLY A 156 17.65 -23.68 14.08
C GLY A 156 18.19 -22.35 14.62
N GLN A 157 18.69 -21.44 13.77
CA GLN A 157 19.21 -20.14 14.21
C GLN A 157 18.15 -19.04 14.02
N PRO A 158 18.00 -18.11 14.99
CA PRO A 158 17.09 -16.98 14.83
C PRO A 158 17.48 -16.09 13.66
N ILE A 159 16.50 -15.71 12.84
CA ILE A 159 16.66 -14.83 11.69
C ILE A 159 15.57 -13.74 11.73
N ASN A 160 15.95 -12.48 11.47
CA ASN A 160 15.01 -11.35 11.52
C ASN A 160 14.09 -11.31 10.28
N GLY A 161 13.02 -10.52 10.34
CA GLY A 161 12.00 -10.43 9.28
C GLY A 161 12.53 -10.06 7.89
N SER A 162 13.50 -9.15 7.78
CA SER A 162 14.07 -8.75 6.49
C SER A 162 14.88 -9.90 5.87
N ASP A 163 15.73 -10.53 6.68
CA ASP A 163 16.64 -11.57 6.18
C ASP A 163 15.89 -12.89 5.90
N ILE A 164 14.87 -13.22 6.69
CA ILE A 164 14.07 -14.44 6.46
C ILE A 164 13.22 -14.31 5.20
N GLU A 165 12.68 -13.13 4.91
CA GLU A 165 11.93 -12.89 3.68
C GLU A 165 12.83 -13.02 2.44
N ALA A 166 14.04 -12.44 2.47
CA ALA A 166 15.03 -12.63 1.42
C ALA A 166 15.43 -14.10 1.27
N ALA A 167 15.68 -14.80 2.39
CA ALA A 167 16.01 -16.21 2.38
C ALA A 167 14.89 -17.09 1.81
N MET A 168 13.61 -16.79 2.09
CA MET A 168 12.46 -17.48 1.46
C MET A 168 12.46 -17.34 -0.07
N GLY A 169 12.97 -16.23 -0.61
CA GLY A 169 13.07 -15.99 -2.06
C GLY A 169 14.19 -16.78 -2.73
N GLU A 170 15.30 -17.03 -2.04
CA GLU A 170 16.51 -17.64 -2.60
C GLU A 170 16.67 -19.12 -2.26
N ASN A 171 16.16 -19.56 -1.10
CA ASN A 171 16.32 -20.93 -0.63
C ASN A 171 15.49 -21.91 -1.49
N ARG A 172 16.04 -23.10 -1.71
CA ARG A 172 15.42 -24.20 -2.47
C ARG A 172 15.44 -25.52 -1.69
N ASN A 173 15.70 -25.48 -0.38
CA ASN A 173 15.61 -26.64 0.50
C ASN A 173 14.21 -26.68 1.15
N PRO A 174 13.36 -27.68 0.83
CA PRO A 174 11.99 -27.77 1.34
C PRO A 174 11.87 -27.85 2.87
N ASP A 175 12.87 -28.39 3.57
CA ASP A 175 12.84 -28.50 5.03
C ASP A 175 13.16 -27.15 5.69
N GLU A 176 14.13 -26.42 5.12
CA GLU A 176 14.46 -25.06 5.58
C GLU A 176 13.35 -24.06 5.27
N LEU A 177 12.69 -24.18 4.09
CA LEU A 177 11.51 -23.37 3.74
C LEU A 177 10.36 -23.63 4.71
N LYS A 178 10.10 -24.90 5.04
CA LYS A 178 9.09 -25.29 6.03
C LYS A 178 9.41 -24.75 7.42
N GLU A 179 10.66 -24.86 7.86
CA GLU A 179 11.13 -24.31 9.14
C GLU A 179 10.90 -22.80 9.22
N MET A 180 11.37 -22.05 8.21
CA MET A 180 11.23 -20.60 8.14
C MET A 180 9.75 -20.18 8.16
N TRP A 181 8.91 -20.87 7.37
CA TRP A 181 7.48 -20.58 7.32
C TRP A 181 6.80 -20.81 8.66
N LEU A 182 6.97 -22.00 9.26
CA LEU A 182 6.30 -22.36 10.52
C LEU A 182 6.78 -21.46 11.67
N SER A 183 8.09 -21.30 11.82
CA SER A 183 8.66 -20.49 12.89
C SER A 183 8.25 -19.02 12.80
N TRP A 184 8.13 -18.43 11.61
CA TRP A 184 7.61 -17.08 11.46
C TRP A 184 6.15 -16.98 11.90
N HIS A 185 5.29 -17.90 11.45
CA HIS A 185 3.88 -17.87 11.80
C HIS A 185 3.64 -18.18 13.30
N ASP A 186 4.46 -19.04 13.90
CA ASP A 186 4.38 -19.42 15.32
C ASP A 186 4.98 -18.36 16.26
N ASN A 187 6.14 -17.78 15.92
CA ASN A 187 6.84 -16.84 16.80
C ASN A 187 6.32 -15.40 16.65
N VAL A 188 5.73 -15.07 15.49
CA VAL A 188 5.28 -13.71 15.19
C VAL A 188 3.76 -13.64 15.11
N GLY A 189 3.14 -14.51 14.32
CA GLY A 189 1.68 -14.54 14.12
C GLY A 189 0.92 -14.90 15.40
N LYS A 190 1.14 -16.11 15.92
CA LYS A 190 0.38 -16.65 17.06
C LYS A 190 0.29 -15.73 18.30
N PRO A 191 1.37 -15.09 18.79
CA PRO A 191 1.32 -14.33 20.04
C PRO A 191 0.40 -13.11 20.05
N MET A 192 0.09 -12.52 18.88
CA MET A 192 -0.70 -11.29 18.80
C MET A 192 -2.23 -11.52 18.75
N LYS A 193 -2.69 -12.79 18.72
CA LYS A 193 -4.10 -13.14 18.50
C LYS A 193 -5.07 -12.42 19.44
N ALA A 194 -4.81 -12.49 20.75
CA ALA A 194 -5.70 -11.90 21.76
C ALA A 194 -5.80 -10.38 21.63
N ASP A 195 -4.68 -9.73 21.36
CA ASP A 195 -4.60 -8.28 21.17
C ASP A 195 -5.34 -7.83 19.92
N TYR A 196 -5.19 -8.59 18.83
CA TYR A 196 -5.90 -8.32 17.59
C TYR A 196 -7.41 -8.42 17.76
N VAL A 197 -7.92 -9.43 18.50
CA VAL A 197 -9.35 -9.55 18.82
C VAL A 197 -9.84 -8.28 19.53
N LYS A 198 -9.14 -7.86 20.60
CA LYS A 198 -9.52 -6.68 21.36
C LYS A 198 -9.44 -5.40 20.52
N MET A 199 -8.43 -5.28 19.67
CA MET A 199 -8.27 -4.16 18.74
C MET A 199 -9.45 -4.07 17.76
N MET A 200 -9.93 -5.19 17.22
CA MET A 200 -11.08 -5.23 16.32
C MET A 200 -12.40 -4.90 17.02
N GLU A 201 -12.59 -5.32 18.27
CA GLU A 201 -13.75 -4.94 19.09
C GLU A 201 -13.83 -3.42 19.28
N ILE A 202 -12.71 -2.79 19.65
CA ILE A 202 -12.64 -1.34 19.83
C ILE A 202 -12.88 -0.64 18.49
N SER A 203 -12.24 -1.11 17.41
CA SER A 203 -12.40 -0.54 16.06
C SER A 203 -13.87 -0.58 15.60
N ASN A 204 -14.56 -1.69 15.82
CA ASN A 204 -15.98 -1.82 15.45
C ASN A 204 -16.88 -0.88 16.25
N ALA A 205 -16.62 -0.69 17.55
CA ALA A 205 -17.34 0.29 18.35
C ALA A 205 -17.14 1.72 17.81
N GLY A 206 -15.92 2.07 17.39
CA GLY A 206 -15.65 3.37 16.74
C GLY A 206 -16.35 3.52 15.40
N ALA A 207 -16.36 2.48 14.55
CA ALA A 207 -17.08 2.49 13.28
C ALA A 207 -18.60 2.71 13.47
N ALA A 208 -19.18 2.12 14.52
CA ALA A 208 -20.58 2.31 14.87
C ALA A 208 -20.91 3.77 15.23
N GLU A 209 -20.06 4.47 15.99
CA GLU A 209 -20.23 5.90 16.28
C GLU A 209 -20.20 6.77 15.02
N LEU A 210 -19.44 6.37 14.00
CA LEU A 210 -19.36 7.05 12.70
C LEU A 210 -20.53 6.70 11.75
N GLY A 211 -21.42 5.80 12.18
CA GLY A 211 -22.63 5.41 11.44
C GLY A 211 -22.43 4.23 10.48
N PHE A 212 -21.42 3.39 10.68
CA PHE A 212 -21.20 2.17 9.91
C PHE A 212 -21.50 0.92 10.76
N ALA A 213 -21.85 -0.19 10.12
CA ALA A 213 -22.16 -1.44 10.84
C ALA A 213 -20.93 -2.04 11.55
N ASP A 214 -19.77 -1.92 10.91
CA ASP A 214 -18.49 -2.44 11.37
C ASP A 214 -17.33 -1.71 10.65
N THR A 215 -16.10 -1.97 11.07
CA THR A 215 -14.90 -1.36 10.47
C THR A 215 -14.74 -1.73 8.99
N GLY A 216 -15.11 -2.95 8.60
CA GLY A 216 -15.05 -3.40 7.22
C GLY A 216 -16.04 -2.65 6.33
N ALA A 217 -17.26 -2.41 6.82
CA ALA A 217 -18.26 -1.59 6.14
C ALA A 217 -17.78 -0.14 5.97
N LEU A 218 -17.11 0.43 6.98
CA LEU A 218 -16.47 1.74 6.88
C LEU A 218 -15.46 1.78 5.72
N TRP A 219 -14.53 0.82 5.65
CA TRP A 219 -13.53 0.79 4.58
C TRP A 219 -14.16 0.63 3.20
N ARG A 220 -15.14 -0.28 3.06
CA ARG A 220 -15.80 -0.53 1.77
C ARG A 220 -16.66 0.66 1.32
N SER A 221 -17.09 1.53 2.24
CA SER A 221 -17.84 2.75 1.91
C SER A 221 -17.00 3.81 1.21
N ASN A 222 -15.67 3.65 1.16
CA ASN A 222 -14.76 4.54 0.44
C ASN A 222 -14.79 4.38 -1.10
N TYR A 223 -15.62 3.46 -1.63
CA TYR A 223 -15.63 3.08 -3.04
C TYR A 223 -16.90 3.50 -3.80
N ASP A 224 -17.59 4.56 -3.36
CA ASP A 224 -18.76 5.14 -4.04
C ASP A 224 -19.90 4.14 -4.32
N MET A 225 -20.02 3.12 -3.48
CA MET A 225 -21.05 2.08 -3.57
C MET A 225 -21.29 1.43 -2.21
N SER A 226 -22.33 0.61 -2.09
CA SER A 226 -22.58 -0.13 -0.86
C SER A 226 -21.47 -1.14 -0.59
N PRO A 227 -21.20 -1.48 0.68
CA PRO A 227 -20.23 -2.50 1.05
C PRO A 227 -20.45 -3.85 0.34
N GLU A 228 -21.70 -4.25 0.12
CA GLU A 228 -22.09 -5.50 -0.55
C GLU A 228 -21.83 -5.43 -2.05
N ALA A 229 -22.17 -4.31 -2.69
CA ALA A 229 -21.90 -4.08 -4.10
C ALA A 229 -20.39 -4.11 -4.39
N PHE A 230 -19.59 -3.52 -3.50
CA PHE A 230 -18.14 -3.56 -3.60
C PHE A 230 -17.56 -4.97 -3.45
N ALA A 231 -18.04 -5.74 -2.46
CA ALA A 231 -17.63 -7.12 -2.28
C ALA A 231 -18.03 -8.01 -3.48
N ALA A 232 -19.16 -7.74 -4.12
CA ALA A 232 -19.60 -8.42 -5.34
C ALA A 232 -18.76 -8.01 -6.57
N LEU A 233 -18.39 -6.73 -6.70
CA LEU A 233 -17.52 -6.24 -7.76
C LEU A 233 -16.16 -6.93 -7.73
N THR A 234 -15.51 -7.00 -6.56
CA THR A 234 -14.20 -7.64 -6.44
C THR A 234 -14.28 -9.15 -6.70
N GLU A 235 -15.39 -9.81 -6.34
CA GLU A 235 -15.63 -11.23 -6.69
C GLU A 235 -15.79 -11.43 -8.20
N LYS A 236 -16.54 -10.55 -8.85
CA LYS A 236 -16.72 -10.59 -10.31
C LYS A 236 -15.36 -10.46 -11.00
N ILE A 237 -14.56 -9.46 -10.64
CA ILE A 237 -13.24 -9.23 -11.22
C ILE A 237 -12.34 -10.45 -11.01
N TRP A 238 -12.35 -11.03 -9.80
CA TRP A 238 -11.60 -12.26 -9.54
C TRP A 238 -12.04 -13.39 -10.47
N ASN A 239 -13.34 -13.63 -10.63
CA ASN A 239 -13.85 -14.69 -11.50
C ASN A 239 -13.50 -14.46 -12.99
N GLU A 240 -13.32 -13.21 -13.43
CA GLU A 240 -12.83 -12.91 -14.78
C GLU A 240 -11.37 -13.37 -14.98
N VAL A 241 -10.52 -13.24 -13.94
CA VAL A 241 -9.08 -13.56 -14.03
C VAL A 241 -8.76 -14.99 -13.57
N LYS A 242 -9.61 -15.60 -12.74
CA LYS A 242 -9.44 -16.92 -12.14
C LYS A 242 -9.01 -18.02 -13.14
N PRO A 243 -9.55 -18.10 -14.38
CA PRO A 243 -9.10 -19.11 -15.34
C PRO A 243 -7.61 -19.01 -15.70
N LEU A 244 -7.05 -17.79 -15.78
CA LEU A 244 -5.62 -17.59 -16.02
C LEU A 244 -4.81 -18.00 -14.79
N TYR A 245 -5.27 -17.62 -13.59
CA TYR A 245 -4.62 -18.04 -12.34
C TYR A 245 -4.57 -19.57 -12.20
N GLN A 246 -5.67 -20.27 -12.49
CA GLN A 246 -5.72 -21.74 -12.42
C GLN A 246 -4.72 -22.41 -13.38
N GLN A 247 -4.54 -21.85 -14.58
CA GLN A 247 -3.52 -22.34 -15.52
C GLN A 247 -2.11 -22.10 -15.00
N LEU A 248 -1.84 -20.92 -14.43
CA LEU A 248 -0.55 -20.58 -13.83
C LEU A 248 -0.26 -21.50 -12.63
N HIS A 249 -1.22 -21.66 -11.71
CA HIS A 249 -1.13 -22.54 -10.56
C HIS A 249 -0.81 -23.98 -10.96
N CYS A 250 -1.56 -24.55 -11.91
CA CYS A 250 -1.37 -25.92 -12.38
C CYS A 250 0.01 -26.15 -12.99
N TYR A 251 0.50 -25.17 -13.77
CA TYR A 251 1.84 -25.21 -14.34
C TYR A 251 2.91 -25.14 -13.24
N THR A 252 2.81 -24.15 -12.35
CA THR A 252 3.74 -23.97 -11.22
C THR A 252 3.78 -25.21 -10.32
N ARG A 253 2.62 -25.79 -9.96
CA ARG A 253 2.53 -27.03 -9.17
C ARG A 253 3.25 -28.18 -9.85
N THR A 254 3.09 -28.32 -11.17
CA THR A 254 3.83 -29.33 -11.94
C THR A 254 5.34 -29.10 -11.81
N LYS A 255 5.81 -27.86 -11.99
CA LYS A 255 7.24 -27.55 -11.93
C LYS A 255 7.84 -27.75 -10.54
N LEU A 256 7.10 -27.41 -9.50
CA LEU A 256 7.47 -27.71 -8.11
C LEU A 256 7.53 -29.22 -7.86
N ASN A 257 6.58 -29.99 -8.38
CA ASN A 257 6.62 -31.45 -8.29
C ASN A 257 7.80 -32.06 -9.06
N GLU A 258 8.08 -31.59 -10.28
CA GLU A 258 9.26 -32.02 -11.05
C GLU A 258 10.57 -31.74 -10.29
N LYS A 259 10.63 -30.63 -9.55
CA LYS A 259 11.80 -30.23 -8.77
C LYS A 259 11.96 -30.99 -7.46
N TYR A 260 10.87 -31.18 -6.71
CA TYR A 260 10.92 -31.66 -5.32
C TYR A 260 10.34 -33.06 -5.10
N GLY A 261 9.61 -33.61 -6.07
CA GLY A 261 8.96 -34.92 -6.00
C GLY A 261 7.65 -34.94 -5.20
N ASP A 262 6.91 -36.05 -5.35
CA ASP A 262 5.56 -36.24 -4.79
C ASP A 262 5.51 -36.14 -3.25
N ALA A 263 6.58 -36.53 -2.56
CA ALA A 263 6.65 -36.47 -1.09
C ALA A 263 6.70 -35.04 -0.55
N VAL A 264 7.19 -34.09 -1.35
CA VAL A 264 7.27 -32.67 -0.98
C VAL A 264 6.08 -31.92 -1.54
N GLN A 265 5.83 -32.00 -2.86
CA GLN A 265 4.72 -31.35 -3.53
C GLN A 265 4.01 -32.36 -4.42
N ALA A 266 2.76 -32.70 -4.11
CA ALA A 266 1.98 -33.62 -4.92
C ALA A 266 1.66 -33.05 -6.32
N LYS A 267 1.48 -33.95 -7.30
CA LYS A 267 1.09 -33.63 -8.69
C LYS A 267 -0.29 -32.99 -8.81
N THR A 268 -1.19 -33.33 -7.91
CA THR A 268 -2.59 -32.85 -7.83
C THR A 268 -2.86 -32.22 -6.47
N GLY A 269 -3.94 -31.46 -6.34
CA GLY A 269 -4.27 -30.79 -5.10
C GLY A 269 -3.55 -29.44 -4.92
N PRO A 270 -3.58 -28.87 -3.70
CA PRO A 270 -3.01 -27.56 -3.42
C PRO A 270 -1.48 -27.54 -3.44
N ILE A 271 -0.90 -26.35 -3.62
CA ILE A 271 0.54 -26.12 -3.48
C ILE A 271 0.87 -25.86 -2.01
N ARG A 272 1.99 -26.38 -1.49
CA ARG A 272 2.46 -25.96 -0.16
C ARG A 272 2.89 -24.50 -0.17
N ALA A 273 2.39 -23.73 0.80
CA ALA A 273 2.57 -22.28 0.85
C ALA A 273 4.04 -21.83 0.99
N ASP A 274 4.94 -22.67 1.51
CA ASP A 274 6.35 -22.37 1.72
C ASP A 274 7.21 -22.50 0.46
N LEU A 275 6.71 -23.10 -0.62
CA LEU A 275 7.49 -23.40 -1.83
C LEU A 275 7.45 -22.31 -2.91
N LEU A 276 6.78 -21.19 -2.64
CA LEU A 276 6.43 -20.19 -3.65
C LEU A 276 7.32 -18.94 -3.64
N GLY A 277 8.48 -19.00 -2.98
CA GLY A 277 9.51 -17.95 -3.04
C GLY A 277 9.17 -16.68 -2.26
N ASN A 278 8.14 -16.71 -1.42
CA ASN A 278 7.75 -15.60 -0.58
C ASN A 278 7.08 -16.15 0.69
N MET A 279 7.31 -15.50 1.85
CA MET A 279 6.78 -15.92 3.16
C MET A 279 5.26 -16.17 3.15
N TRP A 280 4.51 -15.38 2.39
CA TRP A 280 3.05 -15.47 2.30
C TRP A 280 2.55 -16.06 1.00
N ALA A 281 3.44 -16.50 0.09
CA ALA A 281 3.08 -16.93 -1.26
C ALA A 281 2.25 -15.90 -2.05
N GLN A 282 2.45 -14.60 -1.77
CA GLN A 282 1.69 -13.54 -2.45
C GLN A 282 2.17 -13.28 -3.87
N GLU A 283 3.46 -13.48 -4.13
CA GLU A 283 4.11 -13.29 -5.42
C GLU A 283 5.10 -14.44 -5.60
N TRP A 284 5.22 -14.95 -6.83
CA TRP A 284 5.95 -16.19 -7.12
C TRP A 284 7.19 -15.96 -7.98
N GLY A 285 7.48 -14.73 -8.43
CA GLY A 285 8.59 -14.45 -9.34
C GLY A 285 9.96 -14.90 -8.83
N ASN A 286 10.14 -15.01 -7.51
CA ASN A 286 11.36 -15.50 -6.89
C ASN A 286 11.69 -16.96 -7.23
N ILE A 287 10.71 -17.80 -7.61
CA ILE A 287 10.96 -19.19 -8.06
C ILE A 287 10.97 -19.32 -9.59
N TYR A 288 11.21 -18.23 -10.32
CA TYR A 288 11.23 -18.27 -11.78
C TYR A 288 12.27 -19.26 -12.33
N ASP A 289 13.40 -19.45 -11.65
CA ASP A 289 14.40 -20.48 -11.98
C ASP A 289 13.83 -21.91 -12.00
N ILE A 290 12.81 -22.20 -11.18
CA ILE A 290 12.14 -23.51 -11.13
C ILE A 290 11.17 -23.67 -12.30
N VAL A 291 10.47 -22.59 -12.68
CA VAL A 291 9.36 -22.66 -13.64
C VAL A 291 9.72 -22.21 -15.05
N ALA A 292 10.89 -21.58 -15.23
CA ALA A 292 11.31 -21.03 -16.52
C ALA A 292 11.30 -22.13 -17.61
N PRO A 293 10.61 -21.91 -18.74
CA PRO A 293 10.60 -22.89 -19.81
C PRO A 293 11.98 -22.98 -20.47
N ALA A 294 12.44 -24.19 -20.77
CA ALA A 294 13.69 -24.38 -21.49
C ALA A 294 13.70 -23.61 -22.83
N GLY A 295 14.77 -22.84 -23.08
CA GLY A 295 14.95 -22.00 -24.27
C GLY A 295 14.14 -20.69 -24.29
N ALA A 296 12.86 -20.73 -23.91
CA ALA A 296 11.95 -19.58 -23.92
C ALA A 296 11.97 -18.77 -22.59
N GLY A 297 12.57 -19.31 -21.53
CA GLY A 297 12.60 -18.71 -20.20
C GLY A 297 13.65 -17.62 -20.01
N ASP A 298 14.68 -17.61 -20.85
CA ASP A 298 15.63 -16.50 -20.91
C ASP A 298 14.99 -15.29 -21.62
N ILE A 299 14.79 -14.21 -20.87
CA ILE A 299 14.12 -12.98 -21.30
C ILE A 299 14.97 -12.20 -22.32
N GLY A 300 16.29 -12.46 -22.38
CA GLY A 300 17.20 -11.89 -23.38
C GLY A 300 17.81 -10.53 -23.01
N TYR A 301 17.44 -9.93 -21.89
CA TYR A 301 18.06 -8.72 -21.33
C TYR A 301 17.81 -8.62 -19.83
N ASP A 302 18.65 -7.86 -19.14
CA ASP A 302 18.48 -7.47 -17.73
C ASP A 302 18.54 -5.95 -17.60
N VAL A 303 17.52 -5.33 -17.04
CA VAL A 303 17.43 -3.86 -16.95
C VAL A 303 18.56 -3.30 -16.07
N GLY A 304 18.91 -3.99 -14.97
CA GLY A 304 20.02 -3.57 -14.11
C GLY A 304 21.36 -3.53 -14.86
N ALA A 305 21.66 -4.56 -15.63
CA ALA A 305 22.85 -4.64 -16.48
C ALA A 305 22.86 -3.54 -17.55
N LEU A 306 21.71 -3.23 -18.17
CA LEU A 306 21.61 -2.13 -19.14
C LEU A 306 21.87 -0.76 -18.47
N LEU A 307 21.28 -0.52 -17.29
CA LEU A 307 21.49 0.70 -16.51
C LEU A 307 22.97 0.89 -16.17
N GLN A 308 23.63 -0.16 -15.66
CA GLN A 308 25.05 -0.14 -15.34
C GLN A 308 25.91 0.11 -16.58
N ALA A 309 25.65 -0.61 -17.68
CA ALA A 309 26.40 -0.47 -18.92
C ALA A 309 26.29 0.94 -19.54
N LYS A 310 25.16 1.62 -19.34
CA LYS A 310 24.92 2.99 -19.81
C LYS A 310 25.23 4.06 -18.75
N GLY A 311 25.92 3.68 -17.67
CA GLY A 311 26.38 4.59 -16.62
C GLY A 311 25.24 5.34 -15.94
N TYR A 312 24.18 4.64 -15.56
CA TYR A 312 23.12 5.21 -14.73
C TYR A 312 23.53 5.27 -13.27
N ASP A 313 23.26 6.43 -12.67
CA ASP A 313 23.24 6.64 -11.23
C ASP A 313 21.77 6.84 -10.78
N PRO A 314 21.51 6.88 -9.45
CA PRO A 314 20.17 7.13 -8.93
C PRO A 314 19.45 8.34 -9.53
N LEU A 315 20.13 9.48 -9.68
CA LEU A 315 19.53 10.70 -10.20
C LEU A 315 19.17 10.57 -11.69
N LYS A 316 20.01 9.89 -12.48
CA LYS A 316 19.74 9.61 -13.90
C LYS A 316 18.56 8.65 -14.05
N MET A 317 18.39 7.69 -13.14
CA MET A 317 17.21 6.82 -13.10
C MET A 317 15.93 7.63 -12.83
N VAL A 318 15.96 8.54 -11.85
CA VAL A 318 14.82 9.43 -11.55
C VAL A 318 14.51 10.36 -12.73
N LYS A 319 15.53 10.92 -13.39
CA LYS A 319 15.34 11.73 -14.60
C LYS A 319 14.74 10.92 -15.74
N ALA A 320 15.10 9.66 -15.91
CA ALA A 320 14.46 8.79 -16.90
C ALA A 320 12.98 8.55 -16.56
N GLY A 321 12.65 8.34 -15.28
CA GLY A 321 11.26 8.29 -14.82
C GLY A 321 10.49 9.58 -15.10
N GLU A 322 11.03 10.75 -14.73
CA GLU A 322 10.43 12.07 -15.03
C GLU A 322 10.25 12.28 -16.53
N ASN A 323 11.23 11.87 -17.33
CA ASN A 323 11.18 11.97 -18.79
C ASN A 323 10.04 11.14 -19.38
N PHE A 324 9.63 10.03 -18.75
CA PHE A 324 8.44 9.30 -19.17
C PHE A 324 7.20 10.19 -19.10
N TYR A 325 6.91 10.74 -17.93
CA TYR A 325 5.75 11.61 -17.73
C TYR A 325 5.85 12.90 -18.56
N SER A 326 7.02 13.53 -18.62
CA SER A 326 7.24 14.72 -19.42
C SER A 326 7.05 14.47 -20.93
N SER A 327 7.40 13.27 -21.42
CA SER A 327 7.15 12.88 -22.82
C SER A 327 5.66 12.82 -23.16
N LEU A 328 4.79 12.54 -22.18
CA LEU A 328 3.34 12.58 -22.33
C LEU A 328 2.78 14.01 -22.26
N GLY A 329 3.62 15.02 -22.03
CA GLY A 329 3.21 16.42 -21.98
C GLY A 329 2.93 16.96 -20.58
N PHE A 330 3.19 16.18 -19.51
CA PHE A 330 3.19 16.73 -18.16
C PHE A 330 4.36 17.70 -17.97
N ALA A 331 4.18 18.69 -17.09
CA ALA A 331 5.27 19.60 -16.73
C ALA A 331 6.40 18.84 -16.00
N PRO A 332 7.68 19.18 -16.23
CA PRO A 332 8.80 18.66 -15.42
C PRO A 332 8.56 18.89 -13.91
N LEU A 333 9.18 18.07 -13.07
CA LEU A 333 9.16 18.27 -11.63
C LEU A 333 9.87 19.58 -11.27
N PRO A 334 9.40 20.33 -10.26
CA PRO A 334 9.97 21.62 -9.92
C PRO A 334 11.41 21.47 -9.37
N ASP A 335 12.22 22.51 -9.46
CA ASP A 335 13.57 22.53 -8.87
C ASP A 335 13.60 22.13 -7.38
N THR A 336 12.52 22.43 -6.65
CA THR A 336 12.35 22.03 -5.25
C THR A 336 12.32 20.52 -5.06
N PHE A 337 11.74 19.76 -5.99
CA PHE A 337 11.74 18.30 -5.98
C PHE A 337 13.17 17.76 -5.93
N TRP A 338 14.02 18.24 -6.83
CA TRP A 338 15.41 17.82 -6.94
C TRP A 338 16.27 18.23 -5.74
N LYS A 339 15.97 19.38 -5.14
CA LYS A 339 16.71 19.91 -3.98
C LYS A 339 16.29 19.30 -2.65
N ARG A 340 15.04 18.85 -2.53
CA ARG A 340 14.43 18.45 -1.25
C ARG A 340 14.14 16.97 -1.13
N SER A 341 14.16 16.21 -2.22
CA SER A 341 14.00 14.75 -2.20
C SER A 341 15.22 14.03 -1.61
N GLN A 342 15.00 12.82 -1.10
CA GLN A 342 16.07 11.91 -0.67
C GLN A 342 16.15 10.75 -1.65
N PHE A 343 17.13 10.79 -2.55
CA PHE A 343 17.30 9.80 -3.62
C PHE A 343 18.19 8.60 -3.23
N VAL A 344 19.01 8.75 -2.19
CA VAL A 344 19.96 7.73 -1.72
C VAL A 344 19.96 7.69 -0.20
N LYS A 345 20.34 6.54 0.39
CA LYS A 345 20.56 6.46 1.84
C LYS A 345 21.73 7.38 2.23
N PRO A 346 21.55 8.39 3.09
CA PRO A 346 22.65 9.18 3.61
C PRO A 346 23.62 8.31 4.42
N GLN A 347 24.91 8.65 4.43
CA GLN A 347 25.91 7.92 5.21
C GLN A 347 25.96 8.34 6.69
N ASP A 348 25.43 9.53 6.99
CA ASP A 348 25.61 10.25 8.26
C ASP A 348 24.39 10.20 9.17
N ARG A 349 23.29 9.56 8.75
CA ARG A 349 22.04 9.49 9.53
C ARG A 349 21.17 8.29 9.16
N GLU A 350 20.31 7.91 10.09
CA GLU A 350 19.27 6.91 9.85
C GLU A 350 18.01 7.51 9.24
N VAL A 351 17.38 6.74 8.36
CA VAL A 351 16.24 7.16 7.53
C VAL A 351 15.32 5.98 7.24
N VAL A 352 14.06 6.25 6.93
CA VAL A 352 13.13 5.24 6.42
C VAL A 352 13.40 5.04 4.93
N CYS A 353 13.98 3.89 4.56
CA CYS A 353 14.38 3.59 3.18
C CYS A 353 13.26 3.12 2.25
N HIS A 354 12.12 2.72 2.79
CA HIS A 354 10.96 2.34 1.97
C HIS A 354 10.58 3.50 1.05
N ALA A 355 10.40 3.20 -0.23
CA ALA A 355 10.06 4.18 -1.25
C ALA A 355 8.73 4.85 -0.92
N SER A 356 8.67 6.17 -1.02
CA SER A 356 7.42 6.91 -0.91
C SER A 356 7.49 8.26 -1.62
N ALA A 357 6.35 8.69 -2.13
CA ALA A 357 6.13 9.97 -2.79
C ALA A 357 5.28 10.91 -1.92
N TRP A 358 5.72 12.16 -1.83
CA TRP A 358 5.19 13.13 -0.87
C TRP A 358 4.73 14.40 -1.58
N ASP A 359 3.59 14.93 -1.15
CA ASP A 359 3.18 16.31 -1.36
C ASP A 359 3.08 16.96 0.03
N ILE A 360 4.09 17.77 0.39
CA ILE A 360 4.24 18.28 1.75
C ILE A 360 3.29 19.44 2.04
N ASP A 361 2.95 20.22 1.02
CA ASP A 361 2.14 21.44 1.16
C ASP A 361 0.82 21.41 0.38
N ASN A 362 0.48 20.26 -0.20
CA ASN A 362 -0.70 20.06 -1.03
C ASN A 362 -0.74 20.99 -2.26
N LYS A 363 0.43 21.46 -2.71
CA LYS A 363 0.58 22.43 -3.81
C LYS A 363 1.72 22.04 -4.72
N ASP A 364 2.96 22.35 -4.35
CA ASP A 364 4.12 22.22 -5.23
C ASP A 364 5.40 21.72 -4.53
N ASP A 365 5.36 21.47 -3.22
CA ASP A 365 6.45 20.84 -2.47
C ASP A 365 6.39 19.31 -2.58
N LEU A 366 6.56 18.85 -3.82
CA LEU A 366 6.62 17.43 -4.17
C LEU A 366 8.00 16.86 -3.90
N ARG A 367 8.06 15.65 -3.35
CA ARG A 367 9.32 14.96 -3.04
C ARG A 367 9.18 13.45 -3.26
N ILE A 368 10.30 12.78 -3.48
CA ILE A 368 10.41 11.34 -3.23
C ILE A 368 11.42 11.07 -2.12
N LYS A 369 11.18 10.00 -1.37
CA LYS A 369 12.13 9.43 -0.42
C LYS A 369 12.34 7.97 -0.77
N MET A 370 13.56 7.64 -1.18
CA MET A 370 13.91 6.31 -1.61
C MET A 370 15.42 6.08 -1.43
N CYS A 371 15.83 4.88 -1.04
CA CYS A 371 17.24 4.50 -0.95
C CYS A 371 17.68 3.78 -2.23
N ILE A 372 17.70 4.52 -3.34
CA ILE A 372 17.83 3.97 -4.70
C ILE A 372 19.15 3.21 -4.86
N LYS A 373 19.04 2.01 -5.42
CA LYS A 373 20.10 1.17 -5.95
C LYS A 373 19.97 1.11 -7.48
N VAL A 374 21.10 0.95 -8.17
CA VAL A 374 21.11 0.85 -9.64
C VAL A 374 20.76 -0.60 -10.06
N ASN A 375 19.47 -0.90 -10.12
CA ASN A 375 18.91 -2.17 -10.57
C ASN A 375 17.55 -1.97 -11.29
N GLY A 376 16.99 -3.05 -11.85
CA GLY A 376 15.71 -3.00 -12.57
C GLY A 376 14.47 -2.79 -11.68
N ASP A 377 14.51 -3.28 -10.44
CA ASP A 377 13.40 -3.16 -9.50
C ASP A 377 13.21 -1.70 -9.08
N ASP A 378 14.28 -1.02 -8.64
CA ASP A 378 14.25 0.38 -8.27
C ASP A 378 13.98 1.29 -9.48
N PHE A 379 14.40 0.89 -10.69
CA PHE A 379 13.99 1.60 -11.90
C PHE A 379 12.47 1.57 -12.09
N THR A 380 11.84 0.43 -11.81
CA THR A 380 10.38 0.26 -11.85
C THR A 380 9.73 1.06 -10.72
N THR A 381 10.24 0.95 -9.50
CA THR A 381 9.74 1.68 -8.32
C THR A 381 9.82 3.20 -8.52
N ILE A 382 10.89 3.72 -9.13
CA ILE A 382 10.97 5.16 -9.48
C ILE A 382 9.81 5.58 -10.39
N HIS A 383 9.47 4.80 -11.41
CA HIS A 383 8.34 5.12 -12.29
C HIS A 383 7.02 5.06 -11.51
N HIS A 384 6.92 4.14 -10.55
CA HIS A 384 5.78 4.02 -9.65
C HIS A 384 5.62 5.27 -8.76
N GLU A 385 6.65 5.62 -7.98
CA GLU A 385 6.62 6.76 -7.04
C GLU A 385 6.37 8.09 -7.75
N LEU A 386 6.98 8.30 -8.92
CA LEU A 386 6.72 9.49 -9.70
C LEU A 386 5.25 9.58 -10.13
N GLY A 387 4.58 8.44 -10.35
CA GLY A 387 3.15 8.39 -10.63
C GLY A 387 2.31 9.03 -9.55
N HIS A 388 2.66 8.81 -8.28
CA HIS A 388 2.04 9.50 -7.16
C HIS A 388 2.30 11.01 -7.19
N ASN A 389 3.54 11.46 -7.42
CA ASN A 389 3.82 12.91 -7.48
C ASN A 389 3.12 13.61 -8.66
N TYR A 390 3.00 12.95 -9.82
CA TYR A 390 2.26 13.50 -10.95
C TYR A 390 0.75 13.52 -10.69
N TYR A 391 0.20 12.53 -9.99
CA TYR A 391 -1.20 12.55 -9.55
C TYR A 391 -1.44 13.67 -8.53
N GLN A 392 -0.58 13.78 -7.51
CA GLN A 392 -0.59 14.85 -6.50
C GLN A 392 -0.59 16.24 -7.15
N ARG A 393 0.30 16.46 -8.12
CA ARG A 393 0.32 17.71 -8.89
C ARG A 393 -0.98 17.96 -9.63
N ALA A 394 -1.54 16.95 -10.30
CA ALA A 394 -2.70 17.12 -11.15
C ALA A 394 -3.94 17.58 -10.37
N TYR A 395 -4.19 17.00 -9.18
CA TYR A 395 -5.34 17.39 -8.37
C TYR A 395 -5.09 18.56 -7.41
N ASN A 396 -3.92 19.20 -7.41
CA ASN A 396 -3.55 20.24 -6.41
C ASN A 396 -4.41 21.53 -6.43
N LYS A 397 -5.39 21.60 -7.34
CA LYS A 397 -6.40 22.68 -7.42
C LYS A 397 -7.78 22.27 -6.91
N GLN A 398 -7.94 21.02 -6.47
CA GLN A 398 -9.17 20.54 -5.87
C GLN A 398 -9.32 21.07 -4.43
N ASP A 399 -10.55 20.99 -3.91
CA ASP A 399 -10.82 21.25 -2.49
C ASP A 399 -10.05 20.26 -1.60
N THR A 400 -9.75 20.64 -0.35
CA THR A 400 -8.91 19.85 0.57
C THR A 400 -9.31 18.37 0.64
N LEU A 401 -10.61 18.07 0.76
CA LEU A 401 -11.09 16.69 0.88
C LEU A 401 -11.02 15.90 -0.43
N TYR A 402 -10.75 16.56 -1.54
CA TYR A 402 -10.62 15.96 -2.87
C TYR A 402 -9.15 15.84 -3.33
N LEU A 403 -8.18 16.26 -2.51
CA LEU A 403 -6.74 16.10 -2.75
C LEU A 403 -6.26 14.66 -2.53
N ASN A 404 -6.86 13.73 -3.26
CA ASN A 404 -6.54 12.30 -3.23
C ASN A 404 -6.91 11.68 -4.58
N GLY A 405 -6.50 10.43 -4.84
CA GLY A 405 -7.01 9.68 -5.97
C GLY A 405 -8.52 9.39 -5.85
N ALA A 406 -9.17 9.08 -6.98
CA ALA A 406 -10.59 8.74 -7.02
C ALA A 406 -10.97 7.63 -6.01
N ASN A 407 -10.07 6.68 -5.78
CA ASN A 407 -9.97 5.85 -4.59
C ASN A 407 -8.51 5.38 -4.42
N ASP A 408 -8.21 4.63 -3.35
CA ASP A 408 -6.84 4.18 -3.06
C ASP A 408 -6.27 3.24 -4.13
N GLY A 409 -7.11 2.39 -4.74
CA GLY A 409 -6.70 1.54 -5.87
C GLY A 409 -6.28 2.30 -7.13
N PHE A 410 -6.85 3.49 -7.39
CA PHE A 410 -6.39 4.36 -8.48
C PHE A 410 -4.99 4.87 -8.22
N HIS A 411 -4.74 5.34 -6.99
CA HIS A 411 -3.47 5.99 -6.64
C HIS A 411 -2.29 5.04 -6.88
N GLU A 412 -2.41 3.80 -6.40
CA GLU A 412 -1.44 2.72 -6.61
C GLU A 412 -1.33 2.28 -8.09
N ALA A 413 -2.43 2.34 -8.85
CA ALA A 413 -2.45 1.89 -10.23
C ALA A 413 -1.71 2.84 -11.20
N ILE A 414 -1.66 4.15 -10.90
CA ILE A 414 -1.05 5.16 -11.81
C ILE A 414 0.43 4.86 -12.03
N GLY A 415 1.18 4.68 -10.95
CA GLY A 415 2.58 4.32 -11.03
C GLY A 415 2.80 2.97 -11.72
N ASP A 416 2.00 1.97 -11.34
CA ASP A 416 2.12 0.61 -11.85
C ASP A 416 1.82 0.48 -13.36
N PHE A 417 0.84 1.22 -13.91
CA PHE A 417 0.56 1.12 -15.35
C PHE A 417 1.62 1.82 -16.20
N ILE A 418 2.28 2.85 -15.67
CA ILE A 418 3.44 3.47 -16.32
C ILE A 418 4.61 2.49 -16.31
N ALA A 419 4.83 1.81 -15.17
CA ALA A 419 5.82 0.75 -15.05
C ALA A 419 5.58 -0.43 -16.03
N LEU A 420 4.33 -0.76 -16.37
CA LEU A 420 4.04 -1.73 -17.45
C LEU A 420 4.58 -1.30 -18.82
N SER A 421 4.82 -0.01 -19.03
CA SER A 421 5.43 0.52 -20.26
C SER A 421 6.95 0.41 -20.28
N ILE A 422 7.60 -0.16 -19.24
CA ILE A 422 9.03 -0.49 -19.24
C ILE A 422 9.28 -1.75 -20.09
N THR A 423 8.87 -1.68 -21.34
CA THR A 423 8.98 -2.74 -22.35
C THR A 423 10.31 -2.60 -23.11
N PRO A 424 10.73 -3.64 -23.86
CA PRO A 424 11.88 -3.51 -24.76
C PRO A 424 11.76 -2.32 -25.72
N GLU A 425 10.55 -1.98 -26.17
CA GLU A 425 10.31 -0.81 -27.03
C GLU A 425 10.69 0.49 -26.31
N TYR A 426 10.24 0.68 -25.07
CA TYR A 426 10.62 1.84 -24.27
C TYR A 426 12.13 1.90 -24.02
N LEU A 427 12.74 0.77 -23.65
CA LEU A 427 14.19 0.70 -23.40
C LEU A 427 15.00 1.09 -24.64
N VAL A 428 14.51 0.78 -25.85
CA VAL A 428 15.09 1.28 -27.11
C VAL A 428 14.89 2.77 -27.25
N GLN A 429 13.68 3.29 -27.02
CA GLN A 429 13.36 4.71 -27.15
C GLN A 429 14.22 5.61 -26.24
N ILE A 430 14.62 5.12 -25.07
CA ILE A 430 15.50 5.84 -24.13
C ILE A 430 16.99 5.46 -24.25
N GLY A 431 17.36 4.64 -25.24
CA GLY A 431 18.75 4.28 -25.52
C GLY A 431 19.41 3.32 -24.53
N LEU A 432 18.63 2.63 -23.69
CA LEU A 432 19.11 1.59 -22.80
C LEU A 432 19.32 0.26 -23.54
N LEU A 433 18.46 -0.08 -24.50
CA LEU A 433 18.53 -1.31 -25.29
C LEU A 433 18.74 -0.98 -26.77
N ASP A 434 19.65 -1.68 -27.44
CA ASP A 434 19.83 -1.52 -28.88
C ASP A 434 18.73 -2.26 -29.64
N ARG A 435 18.25 -1.69 -30.76
CA ARG A 435 17.08 -2.22 -31.52
C ARG A 435 17.28 -3.65 -32.00
N ASP A 436 18.51 -4.02 -32.37
CA ASP A 436 18.88 -5.37 -32.82
C ASP A 436 18.96 -6.39 -31.67
N LYS A 437 18.94 -5.92 -30.41
CA LYS A 437 18.94 -6.75 -29.19
C LYS A 437 17.54 -6.95 -28.59
N VAL A 438 16.49 -6.37 -29.20
CA VAL A 438 15.11 -6.59 -28.75
C VAL A 438 14.76 -8.07 -28.90
N PRO A 439 14.32 -8.76 -27.83
CA PRO A 439 13.98 -10.17 -27.90
C PRO A 439 12.87 -10.47 -28.92
N PRO A 440 13.02 -11.54 -29.73
CA PRO A 440 11.99 -11.94 -30.68
C PRO A 440 10.74 -12.44 -29.94
N ALA A 441 9.59 -12.50 -30.64
CA ALA A 441 8.31 -12.92 -30.06
C ALA A 441 8.35 -14.30 -29.38
N ALA A 442 9.27 -15.18 -29.80
CA ALA A 442 9.48 -16.48 -29.16
C ALA A 442 9.93 -16.40 -27.68
N LYS A 443 10.46 -15.26 -27.23
CA LYS A 443 10.87 -15.00 -25.84
C LYS A 443 9.78 -14.37 -24.99
N ASP A 444 8.65 -13.96 -25.58
CA ASP A 444 7.54 -13.31 -24.86
C ASP A 444 6.94 -14.22 -23.79
N THR A 445 6.96 -15.54 -24.00
CA THR A 445 6.45 -16.51 -23.03
C THR A 445 7.17 -16.40 -21.70
N GLY A 446 8.50 -16.28 -21.69
CA GLY A 446 9.28 -16.14 -20.45
C GLY A 446 8.98 -14.83 -19.73
N LEU A 447 8.97 -13.72 -20.48
CA LEU A 447 8.62 -12.39 -19.96
C LEU A 447 7.22 -12.39 -19.33
N LEU A 448 6.21 -12.87 -20.06
CA LEU A 448 4.84 -12.93 -19.59
C LEU A 448 4.69 -13.89 -18.40
N LEU A 449 5.39 -15.03 -18.40
CA LEU A 449 5.34 -15.97 -17.28
C LEU A 449 5.88 -15.31 -16.01
N ARG A 450 7.07 -14.69 -16.07
CA ARG A 450 7.65 -13.97 -14.93
C ARG A 450 6.70 -12.91 -14.41
N GLN A 451 6.14 -12.11 -15.32
CA GLN A 451 5.21 -11.05 -14.94
C GLN A 451 3.88 -11.59 -14.37
N ALA A 452 3.38 -12.72 -14.87
CA ALA A 452 2.17 -13.35 -14.33
C ALA A 452 2.39 -13.91 -12.92
N MET A 453 3.60 -14.39 -12.62
CA MET A 453 3.97 -14.86 -11.28
C MET A 453 3.97 -13.74 -10.23
N ASP A 454 4.15 -12.49 -10.63
CA ASP A 454 4.08 -11.35 -9.70
C ASP A 454 2.68 -10.69 -9.73
N LYS A 455 2.09 -10.55 -10.93
CA LYS A 455 0.85 -9.80 -11.12
C LYS A 455 -0.41 -10.66 -10.96
N VAL A 456 -0.46 -11.83 -11.59
CA VAL A 456 -1.64 -12.73 -11.56
C VAL A 456 -1.68 -13.53 -10.26
N ALA A 457 -0.55 -14.07 -9.82
CA ALA A 457 -0.49 -14.88 -8.59
C ALA A 457 -0.88 -14.09 -7.33
N PHE A 458 -0.68 -12.77 -7.36
CA PHE A 458 -1.05 -11.87 -6.28
C PHE A 458 -2.55 -11.68 -6.11
N LEU A 459 -3.34 -11.71 -7.19
CA LEU A 459 -4.77 -11.40 -7.14
C LEU A 459 -5.57 -12.15 -6.07
N PRO A 460 -5.49 -13.50 -5.96
CA PRO A 460 -6.24 -14.20 -4.92
C PRO A 460 -5.79 -13.83 -3.51
N PHE A 461 -4.51 -13.52 -3.30
CA PHE A 461 -4.01 -13.04 -2.01
C PHE A 461 -4.50 -11.63 -1.69
N GLY A 462 -4.40 -10.71 -2.67
CA GLY A 462 -4.92 -9.34 -2.60
C GLY A 462 -6.41 -9.29 -2.27
N LEU A 463 -7.18 -10.26 -2.76
CA LEU A 463 -8.61 -10.39 -2.49
C LEU A 463 -8.90 -10.95 -1.09
N LEU A 464 -8.25 -12.07 -0.72
CA LEU A 464 -8.67 -12.84 0.45
C LEU A 464 -8.36 -12.17 1.78
N ILE A 465 -7.29 -11.36 1.86
CA ILE A 465 -6.86 -10.71 3.11
C ILE A 465 -8.01 -9.90 3.70
N ASP A 466 -8.56 -8.97 2.92
CA ASP A 466 -9.64 -8.12 3.40
C ASP A 466 -10.97 -8.87 3.45
N ARG A 467 -11.22 -9.87 2.58
CA ARG A 467 -12.41 -10.74 2.77
C ARG A 467 -12.41 -11.43 4.13
N TRP A 468 -11.26 -11.94 4.56
CA TRP A 468 -11.10 -12.52 5.88
C TRP A 468 -11.32 -11.47 6.97
N ARG A 469 -10.70 -10.28 6.86
CA ARG A 469 -10.86 -9.20 7.85
C ARG A 469 -12.29 -8.68 7.93
N TRP A 470 -12.99 -8.59 6.81
CA TRP A 470 -14.40 -8.21 6.76
C TRP A 470 -15.25 -9.20 7.54
N GLY A 471 -15.01 -10.50 7.37
CA GLY A 471 -15.69 -11.52 8.16
C GLY A 471 -15.33 -11.48 9.65
N VAL A 472 -14.12 -11.05 9.99
CA VAL A 472 -13.74 -10.77 11.39
C VAL A 472 -14.51 -9.57 11.95
N MET A 473 -14.59 -8.49 11.19
CA MET A 473 -15.20 -7.22 11.60
C MET A 473 -16.73 -7.31 11.67
N ASP A 474 -17.38 -8.04 10.77
CA ASP A 474 -18.83 -8.25 10.81
C ASP A 474 -19.25 -9.36 11.80
N GLY A 475 -18.28 -10.09 12.37
CA GLY A 475 -18.49 -11.16 13.36
C GLY A 475 -18.87 -12.53 12.78
N SER A 476 -18.95 -12.69 11.46
CA SER A 476 -19.18 -13.98 10.80
C SER A 476 -18.02 -14.97 11.02
N ILE A 477 -16.80 -14.46 11.22
CA ILE A 477 -15.61 -15.23 11.62
C ILE A 477 -15.30 -14.91 13.08
N LYS A 478 -15.58 -15.87 13.97
CA LYS A 478 -15.30 -15.74 15.42
C LYS A 478 -13.82 -15.98 15.72
N PRO A 479 -13.26 -15.45 16.84
CA PRO A 479 -11.86 -15.64 17.24
C PRO A 479 -11.37 -17.10 17.27
N ALA A 480 -12.24 -18.02 17.68
CA ALA A 480 -11.94 -19.46 17.68
C ALA A 480 -11.71 -20.05 16.29
N ASN A 481 -12.22 -19.39 15.24
CA ASN A 481 -12.21 -19.83 13.85
C ASN A 481 -11.29 -18.98 12.96
N TYR A 482 -10.52 -18.04 13.53
CA TYR A 482 -9.63 -17.16 12.75
C TYR A 482 -8.68 -17.95 11.85
N GLU A 483 -8.02 -18.97 12.41
CA GLU A 483 -7.07 -19.80 11.70
C GLU A 483 -7.72 -20.71 10.65
N SER A 484 -8.82 -21.40 11.01
CA SER A 484 -9.50 -22.29 10.07
C SER A 484 -10.11 -21.52 8.90
N ALA A 485 -10.77 -20.39 9.16
CA ALA A 485 -11.32 -19.54 8.10
C ALA A 485 -10.21 -18.95 7.21
N TRP A 486 -9.05 -18.61 7.77
CA TRP A 486 -7.89 -18.17 7.00
C TRP A 486 -7.42 -19.27 6.04
N ASN A 487 -7.21 -20.49 6.54
CA ASN A 487 -6.77 -21.63 5.74
C ASN A 487 -7.81 -22.03 4.69
N ASP A 488 -9.11 -22.00 5.01
CA ASP A 488 -10.19 -22.24 4.06
C ASP A 488 -10.18 -21.22 2.91
N MET A 489 -9.95 -19.94 3.22
CA MET A 489 -9.85 -18.90 2.19
C MET A 489 -8.57 -19.03 1.35
N ARG A 490 -7.44 -19.38 1.96
CA ARG A 490 -6.17 -19.66 1.26
C ARG A 490 -6.35 -20.83 0.29
N LEU A 491 -7.00 -21.92 0.73
CA LEU A 491 -7.33 -23.05 -0.14
C LEU A 491 -8.32 -22.65 -1.24
N LYS A 492 -9.41 -21.96 -0.90
CA LYS A 492 -10.44 -21.56 -1.87
C LYS A 492 -9.92 -20.65 -2.98
N TYR A 493 -9.19 -19.58 -2.62
CA TYR A 493 -8.79 -18.55 -3.57
C TYR A 493 -7.42 -18.85 -4.19
N GLN A 494 -6.45 -19.28 -3.39
CA GLN A 494 -5.08 -19.52 -3.89
C GLN A 494 -4.82 -20.99 -4.24
N GLY A 495 -5.57 -21.95 -3.72
CA GLY A 495 -5.24 -23.37 -3.92
C GLY A 495 -3.93 -23.75 -3.26
N ILE A 496 -3.70 -23.24 -2.05
CA ILE A 496 -2.50 -23.53 -1.28
C ILE A 496 -2.85 -23.97 0.13
N VAL A 497 -1.95 -24.72 0.75
CA VAL A 497 -2.07 -25.24 2.12
C VAL A 497 -0.79 -24.95 2.92
N PRO A 498 -0.89 -24.81 4.25
CA PRO A 498 0.28 -24.77 5.11
C PRO A 498 1.19 -25.99 4.92
N PRO A 499 2.51 -25.88 5.17
CA PRO A 499 3.46 -27.00 5.06
C PRO A 499 3.36 -28.03 6.21
N ALA A 500 2.52 -27.75 7.22
CA ALA A 500 2.14 -28.65 8.30
C ALA A 500 0.79 -28.22 8.89
N ASP A 501 0.11 -29.13 9.59
CA ASP A 501 -1.13 -28.83 10.30
C ASP A 501 -0.95 -27.66 11.27
N ARG A 502 -1.92 -26.76 11.30
CA ARG A 502 -1.91 -25.57 12.15
C ARG A 502 -2.84 -25.80 13.35
N PRO A 503 -2.37 -25.55 14.58
CA PRO A 503 -3.20 -25.72 15.77
C PRO A 503 -4.32 -24.67 15.80
N ALA A 504 -5.43 -24.98 16.49
CA ALA A 504 -6.58 -24.07 16.56
C ALA A 504 -6.26 -22.71 17.22
N ASP A 505 -5.21 -22.66 18.04
CA ASP A 505 -4.72 -21.44 18.69
C ASP A 505 -3.71 -20.65 17.85
N ALA A 506 -3.32 -21.14 16.66
CA ALA A 506 -2.54 -20.36 15.71
C ALA A 506 -3.28 -19.09 15.25
N PHE A 507 -2.50 -18.19 14.68
CA PHE A 507 -2.95 -16.93 14.11
C PHE A 507 -2.03 -16.54 12.95
N ASP A 508 -2.03 -17.38 11.93
CA ASP A 508 -1.25 -17.21 10.72
C ASP A 508 -1.51 -15.87 9.99
N PRO A 509 -2.74 -15.31 9.93
CA PRO A 509 -2.92 -13.97 9.36
C PRO A 509 -2.10 -12.89 10.08
N GLY A 510 -1.87 -13.00 11.39
CA GLY A 510 -1.03 -12.06 12.14
C GLY A 510 0.42 -11.99 11.63
N ALA A 511 0.89 -13.05 10.97
CA ALA A 511 2.22 -13.11 10.40
C ALA A 511 2.39 -12.28 9.11
N LYS A 512 1.35 -11.59 8.63
CA LYS A 512 1.41 -10.64 7.51
C LYS A 512 1.24 -9.20 8.00
N PHE A 513 2.23 -8.34 7.72
CA PHE A 513 2.33 -6.95 8.19
C PHE A 513 1.01 -6.15 8.25
N HIS A 514 0.22 -6.17 7.17
CA HIS A 514 -0.98 -5.34 7.07
C HIS A 514 -2.07 -5.70 8.10
N ILE A 515 -2.04 -6.91 8.67
CA ILE A 515 -2.94 -7.33 9.74
C ILE A 515 -2.65 -6.58 11.05
N PRO A 516 -1.46 -6.71 11.69
CA PRO A 516 -1.13 -5.94 12.89
C PRO A 516 -1.03 -4.43 12.64
N ALA A 517 -0.67 -4.01 11.42
CA ALA A 517 -0.65 -2.58 11.07
C ALA A 517 -2.07 -1.99 10.90
N ASN A 518 -3.09 -2.83 10.81
CA ASN A 518 -4.47 -2.48 10.48
C ASN A 518 -4.63 -1.68 9.17
N VAL A 519 -3.84 -1.98 8.14
CA VAL A 519 -3.86 -1.28 6.85
C VAL A 519 -4.78 -2.01 5.86
N PRO A 520 -5.80 -1.36 5.26
CA PRO A 520 -6.66 -1.99 4.24
C PRO A 520 -5.86 -2.55 3.05
N TYR A 521 -6.25 -3.73 2.56
CA TYR A 521 -5.48 -4.50 1.57
C TYR A 521 -6.11 -4.52 0.17
N THR A 522 -7.42 -4.28 0.06
CA THR A 522 -8.17 -4.36 -1.21
C THR A 522 -7.63 -3.37 -2.26
N ARG A 523 -7.00 -2.27 -1.83
CA ARG A 523 -6.29 -1.32 -2.70
C ARG A 523 -5.33 -1.98 -3.66
N TYR A 524 -4.56 -2.97 -3.19
CA TYR A 524 -3.57 -3.66 -4.01
C TYR A 524 -4.23 -4.59 -5.03
N PHE A 525 -5.35 -5.22 -4.68
CA PHE A 525 -6.15 -6.00 -5.63
C PHE A 525 -6.68 -5.11 -6.77
N LEU A 526 -7.27 -3.97 -6.43
CA LEU A 526 -7.78 -3.01 -7.41
C LEU A 526 -6.63 -2.45 -8.27
N ALA A 527 -5.51 -2.07 -7.66
CA ALA A 527 -4.34 -1.56 -8.35
C ALA A 527 -3.81 -2.55 -9.39
N ARG A 528 -3.78 -3.85 -9.03
CA ARG A 528 -3.34 -4.93 -9.92
C ARG A 528 -4.22 -5.09 -11.14
N VAL A 529 -5.50 -4.74 -11.04
CA VAL A 529 -6.47 -4.86 -12.14
C VAL A 529 -6.49 -3.58 -12.98
N LEU A 530 -6.61 -2.43 -12.30
CA LEU A 530 -6.67 -1.11 -12.92
C LEU A 530 -5.43 -0.81 -13.76
N GLN A 531 -4.23 -1.23 -13.32
CA GLN A 531 -3.02 -0.99 -14.11
C GLN A 531 -3.12 -1.56 -15.54
N PHE A 532 -3.70 -2.75 -15.73
CA PHE A 532 -3.87 -3.31 -17.07
C PHE A 532 -4.98 -2.61 -17.85
N GLN A 533 -6.05 -2.18 -17.18
CA GLN A 533 -7.14 -1.45 -17.81
C GLN A 533 -6.69 -0.06 -18.30
N PHE A 534 -5.91 0.65 -17.49
CA PHE A 534 -5.27 1.91 -17.86
C PHE A 534 -4.25 1.72 -18.97
N PHE A 535 -3.40 0.69 -18.86
CA PHE A 535 -2.40 0.38 -19.87
C PHE A 535 -3.02 0.06 -21.23
N GLU A 536 -4.06 -0.77 -21.27
CA GLU A 536 -4.79 -1.05 -22.51
C GLU A 536 -5.42 0.21 -23.12
N ALA A 537 -6.04 1.05 -22.30
CA ALA A 537 -6.62 2.31 -22.76
C ALA A 537 -5.54 3.23 -23.36
N ALA A 538 -4.41 3.39 -22.67
CA ALA A 538 -3.27 4.19 -23.13
C ALA A 538 -2.72 3.67 -24.47
N CYS A 539 -2.51 2.36 -24.60
CA CYS A 539 -2.02 1.73 -25.82
C CYS A 539 -2.99 1.90 -26.99
N LYS A 540 -4.30 1.75 -26.75
CA LYS A 540 -5.34 1.98 -27.76
C LYS A 540 -5.35 3.44 -28.22
N GLN A 541 -5.28 4.38 -27.28
CA GLN A 541 -5.20 5.82 -27.56
C GLN A 541 -3.93 6.19 -28.32
N ALA A 542 -2.80 5.54 -28.01
CA ALA A 542 -1.54 5.70 -28.73
C ALA A 542 -1.54 5.10 -30.14
N GLY A 543 -2.62 4.41 -30.53
CA GLY A 543 -2.75 3.78 -31.85
C GLY A 543 -2.00 2.46 -31.99
N TRP A 544 -1.52 1.86 -30.89
CA TRP A 544 -0.80 0.58 -30.91
C TRP A 544 -1.67 -0.55 -31.47
N LYS A 545 -1.09 -1.34 -32.38
CA LYS A 545 -1.76 -2.48 -33.05
C LYS A 545 -1.11 -3.84 -32.76
N GLY A 546 0.04 -3.84 -32.08
CA GLY A 546 0.77 -5.07 -31.74
C GLY A 546 0.21 -5.76 -30.49
N PRO A 547 0.89 -6.82 -30.01
CA PRO A 547 0.57 -7.44 -28.73
C PRO A 547 0.63 -6.42 -27.59
N LEU A 548 -0.33 -6.47 -26.68
CA LEU A 548 -0.47 -5.44 -25.64
C LEU A 548 0.80 -5.35 -24.76
N HIS A 549 1.38 -6.48 -24.35
CA HIS A 549 2.59 -6.54 -23.53
C HIS A 549 3.87 -5.99 -24.18
N ARG A 550 3.83 -5.62 -25.46
CA ARG A 550 4.94 -4.95 -26.18
C ARG A 550 4.70 -3.47 -26.42
N CYS A 551 3.55 -2.95 -26.00
CA CYS A 551 3.22 -1.55 -26.18
C CYS A 551 4.16 -0.63 -25.40
N SER A 552 4.48 0.51 -25.99
CA SER A 552 4.96 1.70 -25.29
C SER A 552 4.16 2.89 -25.80
N PHE A 553 3.67 3.73 -24.88
CA PHE A 553 3.01 4.99 -25.21
C PHE A 553 3.87 6.21 -24.84
N TYR A 554 5.17 5.98 -24.57
CA TYR A 554 6.17 7.04 -24.38
C TYR A 554 6.16 8.03 -25.55
N GLY A 555 6.18 9.33 -25.24
CA GLY A 555 6.11 10.41 -26.22
C GLY A 555 4.71 10.76 -26.72
N ASN A 556 3.65 10.08 -26.27
CA ASN A 556 2.30 10.33 -26.74
C ASN A 556 1.57 11.39 -25.90
N LYS A 557 1.56 12.63 -26.39
CA LYS A 557 0.92 13.76 -25.69
C LYS A 557 -0.60 13.69 -25.59
N GLU A 558 -1.26 13.02 -26.54
CA GLU A 558 -2.72 12.86 -26.49
C GLU A 558 -3.14 11.88 -25.40
N VAL A 559 -2.36 10.81 -25.17
CA VAL A 559 -2.53 9.94 -24.00
C VAL A 559 -2.35 10.74 -22.72
N GLY A 560 -1.28 11.54 -22.63
CA GLY A 560 -1.01 12.37 -21.45
C GLY A 560 -2.12 13.38 -21.16
N LYS A 561 -2.66 14.05 -22.16
CA LYS A 561 -3.80 14.97 -21.99
C LYS A 561 -5.03 14.29 -21.39
N LYS A 562 -5.34 13.07 -21.83
CA LYS A 562 -6.47 12.30 -21.28
C LYS A 562 -6.19 11.77 -19.89
N LEU A 563 -4.94 11.36 -19.63
CA LEU A 563 -4.50 10.95 -18.31
C LEU A 563 -4.64 12.12 -17.33
N ASP A 564 -4.08 13.28 -17.66
CA ASP A 564 -4.15 14.50 -16.85
C ASP A 564 -5.60 14.92 -16.56
N ALA A 565 -6.51 14.80 -17.53
CA ALA A 565 -7.93 15.07 -17.33
C ALA A 565 -8.55 14.17 -16.25
N MET A 566 -8.20 12.88 -16.21
CA MET A 566 -8.63 11.97 -15.14
C MET A 566 -7.95 12.30 -13.81
N LEU A 567 -6.62 12.49 -13.81
CA LEU A 567 -5.85 12.73 -12.59
C LEU A 567 -6.28 14.04 -11.90
N SER A 568 -6.58 15.08 -12.68
CA SER A 568 -7.02 16.38 -12.18
C SER A 568 -8.36 16.34 -11.44
N MET A 569 -9.17 15.29 -11.63
CA MET A 569 -10.44 15.13 -10.92
C MET A 569 -10.22 14.85 -9.42
N GLY A 570 -9.06 14.30 -9.04
CA GLY A 570 -8.81 13.83 -7.67
C GLY A 570 -9.95 12.95 -7.16
N ALA A 571 -10.38 13.17 -5.92
CA ALA A 571 -11.54 12.51 -5.34
C ALA A 571 -12.83 13.33 -5.48
N SER A 572 -12.92 14.31 -6.38
CA SER A 572 -14.09 15.21 -6.50
C SER A 572 -15.33 14.55 -7.13
N LYS A 573 -15.15 13.46 -7.86
CA LYS A 573 -16.22 12.72 -8.54
C LYS A 573 -16.19 11.24 -8.15
N PRO A 574 -17.32 10.52 -8.27
CA PRO A 574 -17.34 9.07 -8.14
C PRO A 574 -16.29 8.42 -9.03
N TRP A 575 -15.58 7.42 -8.53
CA TRP A 575 -14.51 6.77 -9.29
C TRP A 575 -14.93 6.22 -10.68
N PRO A 576 -16.18 5.78 -10.93
CA PRO A 576 -16.58 5.34 -12.28
C PRO A 576 -16.49 6.46 -13.32
N ASP A 577 -16.72 7.71 -12.91
CA ASP A 577 -16.63 8.88 -13.79
C ASP A 577 -15.16 9.14 -14.15
N ALA A 578 -14.26 9.07 -13.17
CA ALA A 578 -12.82 9.20 -13.40
C ALA A 578 -12.31 8.08 -14.34
N LEU A 579 -12.74 6.84 -14.12
CA LEU A 579 -12.38 5.70 -14.97
C LEU A 579 -12.80 5.91 -16.43
N GLU A 580 -14.01 6.44 -16.63
CA GLU A 580 -14.59 6.67 -17.95
C GLU A 580 -13.83 7.75 -18.74
N VAL A 581 -13.39 8.82 -18.08
CA VAL A 581 -12.62 9.91 -18.71
C VAL A 581 -11.38 9.39 -19.42
N PHE A 582 -10.66 8.44 -18.81
CA PHE A 582 -9.46 7.88 -19.41
C PHE A 582 -9.73 6.63 -20.24
N THR A 583 -10.53 5.69 -19.75
CA THR A 583 -10.66 4.37 -20.38
C THR A 583 -11.85 4.25 -21.33
N GLY A 584 -12.82 5.18 -21.25
CA GLY A 584 -14.11 5.09 -21.92
C GLY A 584 -15.05 4.04 -21.32
N SER A 585 -14.73 3.50 -20.15
CA SER A 585 -15.54 2.53 -19.41
C SER A 585 -15.78 3.01 -17.98
N ARG A 586 -16.99 2.80 -17.47
CA ARG A 586 -17.35 3.03 -16.06
C ARG A 586 -17.10 1.81 -15.17
N GLU A 587 -16.72 0.68 -15.76
CA GLU A 587 -16.57 -0.61 -15.09
C GLU A 587 -15.08 -0.95 -14.87
N MET A 588 -14.73 -1.33 -13.63
CA MET A 588 -13.48 -2.03 -13.35
C MET A 588 -13.59 -3.49 -13.78
N SER A 589 -12.61 -3.97 -14.57
CA SER A 589 -12.64 -5.33 -15.10
C SER A 589 -11.26 -5.95 -15.22
N GLY A 590 -11.16 -7.26 -14.94
CA GLY A 590 -9.96 -8.07 -15.14
C GLY A 590 -9.68 -8.42 -16.61
N LYS A 591 -10.59 -8.08 -17.53
CA LYS A 591 -10.49 -8.47 -18.95
C LYS A 591 -9.25 -7.89 -19.65
N ALA A 592 -8.80 -6.69 -19.28
CA ALA A 592 -7.60 -6.10 -19.85
C ALA A 592 -6.34 -6.91 -19.46
N MET A 593 -6.27 -7.39 -18.21
CA MET A 593 -5.22 -8.31 -17.76
C MET A 593 -5.27 -9.63 -18.53
N ILE A 594 -6.45 -10.21 -18.74
CA ILE A 594 -6.61 -11.43 -19.56
C ILE A 594 -6.09 -11.20 -20.98
N ARG A 595 -6.40 -10.06 -21.61
CA ARG A 595 -5.89 -9.74 -22.96
C ARG A 595 -4.38 -9.54 -22.98
N TYR A 596 -3.81 -8.91 -21.96
CA TYR A 596 -2.36 -8.76 -21.80
C TYR A 596 -1.66 -10.13 -21.76
N PHE A 597 -2.19 -11.07 -20.96
CA PHE A 597 -1.61 -12.40 -20.79
C PHE A 597 -2.16 -13.46 -21.75
N ALA A 598 -2.98 -13.10 -22.74
CA ALA A 598 -3.60 -14.08 -23.65
C ALA A 598 -2.58 -15.02 -24.34
N PRO A 599 -1.39 -14.55 -24.80
CA PRO A 599 -0.38 -15.45 -25.35
C PRO A 599 0.11 -16.48 -24.34
N LEU A 600 0.36 -16.04 -23.09
CA LEU A 600 0.77 -16.93 -22.00
C LEU A 600 -0.35 -17.91 -21.64
N GLN A 601 -1.59 -17.46 -21.55
CA GLN A 601 -2.72 -18.32 -21.22
C GLN A 601 -2.86 -19.47 -22.22
N LYS A 602 -2.73 -19.16 -23.52
CA LYS A 602 -2.74 -20.16 -24.59
C LYS A 602 -1.58 -21.15 -24.43
N TRP A 603 -0.39 -20.65 -24.10
CA TRP A 603 0.79 -21.49 -23.88
C TRP A 603 0.62 -22.40 -22.66
N LEU A 604 0.17 -21.86 -21.51
CA LEU A 604 -0.08 -22.63 -20.28
C LEU A 604 -1.13 -23.72 -20.52
N ALA A 605 -2.22 -23.42 -21.23
CA ALA A 605 -3.23 -24.41 -21.58
C ALA A 605 -2.66 -25.58 -22.41
N ALA A 606 -1.69 -25.32 -23.28
CA ALA A 606 -0.97 -26.37 -24.00
C ALA A 606 -0.06 -27.19 -23.08
N GLN A 607 0.67 -26.55 -22.16
CA GLN A 607 1.52 -27.23 -21.17
C GLN A 607 0.73 -28.08 -20.17
N ASN A 608 -0.50 -27.67 -19.88
CA ASN A 608 -1.37 -28.32 -18.90
C ASN A 608 -2.34 -29.34 -19.52
N LYS A 609 -2.24 -29.59 -20.84
CA LYS A 609 -3.12 -30.52 -21.53
C LYS A 609 -3.05 -31.91 -20.89
N GLY A 610 -4.21 -32.42 -20.48
CA GLY A 610 -4.34 -33.74 -19.84
C GLY A 610 -4.00 -33.79 -18.35
N LYS A 611 -3.72 -32.64 -17.72
CA LYS A 611 -3.52 -32.53 -16.27
C LYS A 611 -4.81 -32.17 -15.56
N ASP A 612 -4.96 -32.65 -14.32
CA ASP A 612 -6.01 -32.20 -13.42
C ASP A 612 -5.57 -30.89 -12.74
N CYS A 613 -6.09 -29.76 -13.21
CA CYS A 613 -5.74 -28.43 -12.71
C CYS A 613 -6.62 -27.94 -11.55
N GLY A 614 -7.45 -28.80 -10.97
CA GLY A 614 -8.15 -28.53 -9.71
C GLY A 614 -7.23 -28.67 -8.49
N TRP A 615 -7.74 -28.25 -7.34
CA TRP A 615 -7.17 -28.52 -6.03
C TRP A 615 -8.26 -28.86 -5.02
#